data_AF-A0A839K708-F1
#
_entry.id   AF-A0A839K708-F1
#
_cell.length_a   1.000
_cell.length_b   1.000
_cell.length_c   1.000
_cell.angle_alpha   90.00
_cell.angle_beta   90.00
_cell.angle_gamma   90.00
#
_symmetry.space_group_name_H-M   'P 1'
#
loop_
_entity.id
_entity.type
_entity.pdbx_description
1 polymer ?
#
loop_
_entity_poly.entity_id
_entity_poly.type
_entity_poly.pdbx_seq_one_letter_code
_entity_poly.pdbx_strand_id
1 'polypeptide(L)'
;MTSNNIKQLSLKSLLILVFTPAILCVGAYTLVAMLHQSIPPFLSFMVIILLLLVPCEIGIMLYYSKKEFGKPGIQCAWVEHQSLSAGKVIIIAIPFIVFAAIVFTVIAPLEHGLLFSTIFKNVPEYYKLSYFAESYMNYPKSMVIIALVLYALGNGILAPIVEELYFRGFLMPRISRYGNWAPVIITVLFSVYHLFSPWENFTRILAILPFTYCVYKKKNIIIGMVVHCTLNMASVIMTIMSLNL
;
A
#
# COMPACT_ATOMS: atom_id res chain seq x y z
N MET A 1 24.01 11.84 -3.78
CA MET A 1 24.33 11.68 -2.34
C MET A 1 24.12 10.21 -2.00
N THR A 2 25.12 9.54 -1.42
CA THR A 2 24.97 8.15 -0.95
C THR A 2 24.19 8.12 0.38
N SER A 3 23.56 7.00 0.73
CA SER A 3 22.80 6.85 2.00
C SER A 3 23.60 7.19 3.25
N ASN A 4 24.93 7.14 3.19
CA ASN A 4 25.84 7.51 4.28
C ASN A 4 25.69 8.96 4.75
N ASN A 5 25.12 9.86 3.93
CA ASN A 5 24.92 11.27 4.30
C ASN A 5 23.50 11.59 4.78
N ILE A 6 22.59 10.61 4.81
CA ILE A 6 21.22 10.82 5.28
C ILE A 6 21.09 10.44 6.75
N LYS A 7 20.45 11.33 7.50
CA LYS A 7 20.15 11.11 8.92
C LYS A 7 19.31 9.86 9.10
N GLN A 8 19.88 8.87 9.78
CA GLN A 8 19.19 7.63 10.13
C GLN A 8 18.05 7.92 11.12
N LEU A 9 16.89 7.29 10.91
CA LEU A 9 15.72 7.41 11.77
C LEU A 9 15.87 6.50 13.00
N SER A 10 15.51 6.99 14.18
CA SER A 10 15.30 6.10 15.34
C SER A 10 14.14 5.14 15.07
N LEU A 11 14.09 3.99 15.74
CA LEU A 11 12.96 3.07 15.60
C LEU A 11 11.63 3.74 15.98
N LYS A 12 11.63 4.57 17.04
CA LYS A 12 10.46 5.38 17.43
C LYS A 12 9.99 6.31 16.31
N SER A 13 10.92 7.03 15.69
CA SER A 13 10.59 7.94 14.57
C SER A 13 10.04 7.18 13.36
N LEU A 14 10.61 6.02 13.05
CA LEU A 14 10.13 5.15 11.99
C LEU A 14 8.69 4.69 12.25
N LEU A 15 8.40 4.19 13.46
CA LEU A 15 7.06 3.77 13.84
C LEU A 15 6.05 4.91 13.76
N ILE A 16 6.40 6.10 14.23
CA ILE A 16 5.53 7.29 14.13
C ILE A 16 5.23 7.60 12.66
N LEU A 17 6.25 7.65 11.81
CA LEU A 17 6.08 7.97 10.39
C LEU A 17 5.24 6.91 9.65
N VAL A 18 5.36 5.64 10.01
CA VAL A 18 4.57 4.57 9.42
C VAL A 18 3.12 4.64 9.90
N PHE A 19 2.89 4.67 11.21
CA PHE A 19 1.55 4.48 11.76
C PHE A 19 0.71 5.74 11.84
N THR A 20 1.29 6.94 11.78
CA THR A 20 0.50 8.17 11.84
C THR A 20 -0.48 8.29 10.64
N PRO A 21 -0.05 8.14 9.37
CA PRO A 21 -0.98 8.16 8.24
C PRO A 21 -2.02 7.03 8.32
N ALA A 22 -1.60 5.81 8.70
CA ALA A 22 -2.50 4.66 8.83
C ALA A 22 -3.60 4.86 9.89
N ILE A 23 -3.23 5.34 11.08
CA ILE A 23 -4.16 5.59 12.18
C ILE A 23 -5.15 6.69 11.79
N LEU A 24 -4.68 7.76 11.16
CA LEU A 24 -5.55 8.83 10.65
C LEU A 24 -6.56 8.27 9.63
N CYS A 25 -6.12 7.42 8.71
CA CYS A 25 -6.98 6.82 7.70
C CYS A 25 -8.03 5.87 8.29
N VAL A 26 -7.63 4.96 9.18
CA VAL A 26 -8.59 4.04 9.82
C VAL A 26 -9.54 4.78 10.76
N GLY A 27 -9.07 5.80 11.47
CA GLY A 27 -9.91 6.67 12.29
C GLY A 27 -10.95 7.40 11.46
N ALA A 28 -10.53 8.06 10.37
CA ALA A 28 -11.44 8.72 9.43
C ALA A 28 -12.43 7.73 8.80
N TYR A 29 -11.96 6.54 8.40
CA TYR A 29 -12.82 5.52 7.81
C TYR A 29 -13.86 5.02 8.81
N THR A 30 -13.48 4.78 10.06
CA THR A 30 -14.41 4.33 11.10
C THR A 30 -15.55 5.34 11.33
N LEU A 31 -15.26 6.64 11.29
CA LEU A 31 -16.28 7.68 11.42
C LEU A 31 -17.22 7.71 10.20
N VAL A 32 -16.68 7.64 8.98
CA VAL A 32 -17.49 7.73 7.75
C VAL A 32 -18.25 6.44 7.48
N ALA A 33 -17.71 5.28 7.85
CA ALA A 33 -18.37 3.98 7.69
C ALA A 33 -19.66 3.84 8.53
N MET A 34 -19.86 4.71 9.54
CA MET A 34 -21.15 4.82 10.23
C MET A 34 -22.29 5.26 9.28
N LEU A 35 -21.96 5.88 8.14
CA LEU A 35 -22.91 6.30 7.11
C LEU A 35 -23.09 5.27 5.99
N HIS A 36 -22.70 4.00 6.21
CA HIS A 36 -22.74 2.95 5.19
C HIS A 36 -24.13 2.73 4.55
N GLN A 37 -25.21 3.08 5.24
CA GLN A 37 -26.57 3.00 4.68
C GLN A 37 -26.82 4.00 3.54
N SER A 38 -26.05 5.08 3.47
CA SER A 38 -26.21 6.15 2.48
C SER A 38 -25.02 6.24 1.51
N ILE A 39 -23.82 5.86 1.97
CA ILE A 39 -22.59 5.94 1.18
C ILE A 39 -21.93 4.56 1.16
N PRO A 40 -21.58 4.01 -0.02
CA PRO A 40 -20.85 2.75 -0.07
C PRO A 40 -19.55 2.85 0.76
N PRO A 41 -19.34 1.98 1.76
CA PRO A 41 -18.11 1.98 2.56
C PRO A 41 -16.85 1.94 1.69
N PHE A 42 -16.91 1.15 0.62
CA PHE A 42 -15.85 1.05 -0.37
C PHE A 42 -15.51 2.40 -1.03
N LEU A 43 -16.52 3.20 -1.40
CA LEU A 43 -16.32 4.54 -1.93
C LEU A 43 -15.66 5.46 -0.89
N SER A 44 -16.17 5.43 0.35
CA SER A 44 -15.59 6.21 1.45
C SER A 44 -14.11 5.87 1.66
N PHE A 45 -13.77 4.58 1.60
CA PHE A 45 -12.39 4.14 1.72
C PHE A 45 -11.50 4.66 0.58
N MET A 46 -11.96 4.62 -0.67
CA MET A 46 -11.23 5.18 -1.81
C MET A 46 -10.98 6.68 -1.69
N VAL A 47 -11.99 7.43 -1.23
CA VAL A 47 -11.87 8.87 -1.00
C VAL A 47 -10.84 9.16 0.10
N ILE A 48 -10.84 8.39 1.19
CA ILE A 48 -9.87 8.56 2.28
C ILE A 48 -8.45 8.27 1.83
N ILE A 49 -8.21 7.22 1.05
CA ILE A 49 -6.89 6.95 0.47
C ILE A 49 -6.40 8.17 -0.33
N LEU A 50 -7.26 8.72 -1.20
CA LEU A 50 -6.90 9.81 -2.10
C LEU A 50 -6.73 11.17 -1.42
N LEU A 51 -7.56 11.47 -0.43
CA LEU A 51 -7.60 12.80 0.19
C LEU A 51 -6.87 12.88 1.53
N LEU A 52 -6.55 11.73 2.15
CA LEU A 52 -5.87 11.69 3.43
C LEU A 52 -4.54 10.95 3.33
N LEU A 53 -4.55 9.68 2.94
CA LEU A 53 -3.35 8.85 2.96
C LEU A 53 -2.25 9.38 2.03
N VAL A 54 -2.58 9.50 0.74
CA VAL A 54 -1.65 9.97 -0.29
C VAL A 54 -1.12 11.37 0.02
N PRO A 55 -1.96 12.37 0.35
CA PRO A 55 -1.48 13.70 0.73
C PRO A 55 -0.63 13.71 2.00
N CYS A 56 -0.94 12.88 3.00
CA CYS A 56 -0.13 12.79 4.22
C CYS A 56 1.28 12.28 3.92
N GLU A 57 1.42 11.18 3.18
CA GLU A 57 2.73 10.61 2.83
C GLU A 57 3.54 11.57 1.94
N ILE A 58 2.89 12.18 0.94
CA ILE A 58 3.52 13.21 0.11
C ILE A 58 3.95 14.39 0.97
N GLY A 59 3.10 14.92 1.85
CA GLY A 59 3.39 16.05 2.73
C GLY A 59 4.60 15.80 3.64
N ILE A 60 4.69 14.59 4.20
CA ILE A 60 5.85 14.16 4.98
C ILE A 60 7.11 14.16 4.11
N MET A 61 7.06 13.58 2.90
CA MET A 61 8.19 13.58 1.98
C MET A 61 8.61 15.00 1.59
N LEU A 62 7.66 15.90 1.29
CA LEU A 62 7.94 17.30 0.98
C LEU A 62 8.67 18.00 2.14
N TYR A 63 8.21 17.77 3.38
CA TYR A 63 8.85 18.31 4.59
C TYR A 63 10.29 17.81 4.74
N TYR A 64 10.50 16.49 4.64
CA TYR A 64 11.84 15.90 4.76
C TYR A 64 12.77 16.31 3.62
N SER A 65 12.25 16.39 2.39
CA SER A 65 13.04 16.85 1.25
C SER A 65 13.47 18.31 1.42
N LYS A 66 12.60 19.18 1.91
CA LYS A 66 12.97 20.56 2.24
C LYS A 66 14.07 20.63 3.31
N LYS A 67 13.97 19.79 4.34
CA LYS A 67 14.93 19.74 5.45
C LYS A 67 16.32 19.23 5.02
N GLU A 68 16.36 18.26 4.12
CA GLU A 68 17.59 17.57 3.73
C GLU A 68 18.23 18.14 2.45
N PHE A 69 17.42 18.68 1.54
CA PHE A 69 17.85 19.16 0.21
C PHE A 69 17.54 20.64 -0.04
N GLY A 70 17.00 21.36 0.96
CA GLY A 70 16.73 22.80 0.89
C GLY A 70 15.49 23.20 0.08
N LYS A 71 14.80 22.27 -0.58
CA LYS A 71 13.57 22.53 -1.36
C LYS A 71 12.53 21.43 -1.19
N PRO A 72 11.22 21.75 -1.20
CA PRO A 72 10.18 20.74 -1.19
C PRO A 72 10.22 19.90 -2.48
N GLY A 73 9.94 18.61 -2.35
CA GLY A 73 9.84 17.67 -3.46
C GLY A 73 9.96 16.22 -2.99
N ILE A 74 10.13 15.29 -3.93
CA ILE A 74 10.24 13.85 -3.65
C ILE A 74 11.69 13.33 -3.70
N GLN A 75 12.69 14.23 -3.74
CA GLN A 75 14.11 13.85 -3.88
C GLN A 75 14.57 12.94 -2.73
N CYS A 76 13.97 13.11 -1.54
CA CYS A 76 14.20 12.28 -0.37
C CYS A 76 13.85 10.78 -0.56
N ALA A 77 13.06 10.44 -1.58
CA ALA A 77 12.68 9.08 -1.96
C ALA A 77 13.58 8.48 -3.06
N TRP A 78 14.43 9.28 -3.71
CA TRP A 78 15.27 8.87 -4.84
C TRP A 78 16.77 8.79 -4.50
N VAL A 79 17.10 8.86 -3.22
CA VAL A 79 18.47 9.05 -2.71
C VAL A 79 19.45 8.02 -3.25
N GLU A 80 19.06 6.75 -3.19
CA GLU A 80 19.91 5.65 -3.61
C GLU A 80 19.59 5.14 -5.01
N HIS A 81 18.65 5.77 -5.72
CA HIS A 81 18.08 5.22 -6.94
C HIS A 81 19.13 5.00 -8.05
N GLN A 82 19.13 3.82 -8.64
CA GLN A 82 19.90 3.46 -9.83
C GLN A 82 18.94 3.23 -11.01
N SER A 83 19.23 3.87 -12.13
CA SER A 83 18.42 3.72 -13.34
C SER A 83 18.62 2.34 -13.96
N LEU A 84 17.50 1.77 -14.44
CA LEU A 84 17.47 0.57 -15.26
C LEU A 84 16.61 0.87 -16.48
N SER A 85 16.91 0.24 -17.62
CA SER A 85 16.04 0.35 -18.78
C SER A 85 14.67 -0.26 -18.47
N ALA A 86 13.60 0.32 -19.03
CA ALA A 86 12.24 -0.13 -18.79
C ALA A 86 12.06 -1.63 -19.05
N GLY A 87 12.64 -2.15 -20.14
CA GLY A 87 12.61 -3.59 -20.46
C GLY A 87 13.24 -4.47 -19.36
N LYS A 88 14.36 -4.04 -18.77
CA LYS A 88 14.98 -4.79 -17.65
C LYS A 88 14.11 -4.76 -16.41
N VAL A 89 13.48 -3.63 -16.10
CA VAL A 89 12.54 -3.52 -14.97
C VAL A 89 11.38 -4.49 -15.15
N ILE A 90 10.76 -4.51 -16.34
CA ILE A 90 9.63 -5.41 -16.65
C ILE A 90 10.05 -6.87 -16.51
N ILE A 91 11.17 -7.28 -17.11
CA ILE A 91 11.66 -8.67 -17.02
C ILE A 91 11.90 -9.08 -15.56
N ILE A 92 12.46 -8.19 -14.75
CA ILE A 92 12.70 -8.45 -13.32
C ILE A 92 11.37 -8.50 -12.54
N ALA A 93 10.39 -7.68 -12.88
CA ALA A 93 9.10 -7.61 -12.16
C ALA A 93 8.22 -8.85 -12.36
N ILE A 94 8.22 -9.44 -13.56
CA ILE A 94 7.37 -10.61 -13.91
C ILE A 94 7.41 -11.75 -12.88
N PRO A 95 8.58 -12.31 -12.50
CA PRO A 95 8.61 -13.41 -11.53
C PRO A 95 8.05 -13.01 -10.16
N PHE A 96 8.22 -11.75 -9.74
CA PHE A 96 7.65 -11.26 -8.48
C PHE A 96 6.14 -11.07 -8.55
N ILE A 97 5.61 -10.60 -9.69
CA ILE A 97 4.16 -10.50 -9.92
C ILE A 97 3.54 -11.90 -9.85
N VAL A 98 4.11 -12.88 -10.56
CA VAL A 98 3.60 -14.26 -10.55
C VAL A 98 3.67 -14.85 -9.15
N PHE A 99 4.80 -14.73 -8.47
CA PHE A 99 4.95 -15.23 -7.11
C PHE A 99 3.93 -14.61 -6.14
N ALA A 100 3.81 -13.27 -6.14
CA ALA A 100 2.87 -12.57 -5.28
C ALA A 100 1.41 -12.94 -5.61
N ALA A 101 1.05 -13.06 -6.88
CA ALA A 101 -0.29 -13.49 -7.30
C ALA A 101 -0.62 -14.90 -6.78
N ILE A 102 0.33 -15.83 -6.84
CA ILE A 102 0.16 -17.18 -6.26
C ILE A 102 -0.03 -17.09 -4.74
N VAL A 103 0.80 -16.31 -4.05
CA VAL A 103 0.69 -16.13 -2.59
C VAL A 103 -0.68 -15.55 -2.21
N PHE A 104 -1.14 -14.49 -2.87
CA PHE A 104 -2.47 -13.92 -2.60
C PHE A 104 -3.60 -14.88 -2.95
N THR A 105 -3.48 -15.67 -4.02
CA THR A 105 -4.54 -16.61 -4.41
C THR A 105 -4.64 -17.81 -3.47
N VAL A 106 -3.50 -18.32 -2.97
CA VAL A 106 -3.46 -19.55 -2.17
C VAL A 106 -3.49 -19.27 -0.68
N ILE A 107 -2.72 -18.28 -0.20
CA ILE A 107 -2.51 -18.05 1.23
C ILE A 107 -3.58 -17.10 1.81
N ALA A 108 -3.98 -16.05 1.08
CA ALA A 108 -4.96 -15.09 1.60
C ALA A 108 -6.28 -15.75 2.02
N PRO A 109 -6.89 -16.66 1.25
CA PRO A 109 -8.13 -17.32 1.67
C PRO A 109 -7.98 -18.15 2.94
N LEU A 110 -6.83 -18.81 3.13
CA LEU A 110 -6.52 -19.58 4.33
C LEU A 110 -6.36 -18.67 5.55
N GLU A 111 -5.63 -17.56 5.39
CA GLU A 111 -5.43 -16.54 6.41
C GLU A 111 -6.77 -15.90 6.81
N HIS A 112 -7.58 -15.50 5.83
CA HIS A 112 -8.94 -14.96 6.03
C HIS A 112 -9.82 -15.94 6.81
N GLY A 113 -9.88 -17.20 6.38
CA GLY A 113 -10.71 -18.22 7.02
C GLY A 113 -10.33 -18.42 8.49
N LEU A 114 -9.04 -18.50 8.79
CA LEU A 114 -8.54 -18.62 10.16
C LEU A 114 -8.85 -17.37 11.00
N LEU A 115 -8.57 -16.19 10.47
CA LEU A 115 -8.65 -14.95 11.26
C LEU A 115 -10.09 -14.46 11.43
N PHE A 116 -10.97 -14.61 10.45
CA PHE A 116 -12.40 -14.30 10.61
C PHE A 116 -13.13 -15.34 11.47
N SER A 117 -12.65 -16.58 11.58
CA SER A 117 -13.25 -17.55 12.52
C SER A 117 -12.78 -17.37 13.97
N THR A 118 -11.70 -16.62 14.20
CA THR A 118 -11.08 -16.47 15.52
C THR A 118 -11.07 -15.01 16.00
N ILE A 119 -10.12 -14.20 15.53
CA ILE A 119 -9.82 -12.85 16.04
C ILE A 119 -10.82 -11.81 15.52
N PHE A 120 -11.21 -11.89 14.25
CA PHE A 120 -12.06 -10.90 13.57
C PHE A 120 -13.50 -11.39 13.36
N LYS A 121 -13.97 -12.35 14.17
CA LYS A 121 -15.32 -12.91 14.07
C LYS A 121 -16.43 -11.85 14.13
N ASN A 122 -16.22 -10.80 14.91
CA ASN A 122 -17.22 -9.76 15.13
C ASN A 122 -16.92 -8.46 14.36
N VAL A 123 -15.99 -8.49 13.39
CA VAL A 123 -15.75 -7.30 12.57
C VAL A 123 -17.01 -7.03 11.74
N PRO A 124 -17.50 -5.77 11.66
CA PRO A 124 -18.68 -5.48 10.87
C PRO A 124 -18.47 -5.81 9.40
N GLU A 125 -19.49 -6.38 8.74
CA GLU A 125 -19.39 -6.83 7.34
C GLU A 125 -18.95 -5.72 6.38
N TYR A 126 -19.34 -4.48 6.64
CA TYR A 126 -18.97 -3.33 5.81
C TYR A 126 -17.47 -2.96 5.84
N TYR A 127 -16.66 -3.59 6.70
CA TYR A 127 -15.19 -3.52 6.61
C TYR A 127 -14.60 -4.51 5.61
N LYS A 128 -15.36 -5.53 5.18
CA LYS A 128 -14.89 -6.56 4.24
C LYS A 128 -15.13 -6.10 2.81
N LEU A 129 -14.17 -6.35 1.93
CA LEU A 129 -14.30 -6.03 0.51
C LEU A 129 -15.48 -6.78 -0.15
N SER A 130 -15.80 -8.00 0.31
CA SER A 130 -16.94 -8.78 -0.19
C SER A 130 -18.27 -8.06 -0.02
N TYR A 131 -18.43 -7.26 1.04
CA TYR A 131 -19.64 -6.46 1.26
C TYR A 131 -19.94 -5.53 0.08
N PHE A 132 -18.92 -4.96 -0.55
CA PHE A 132 -19.14 -4.14 -1.74
C PHE A 132 -19.71 -4.97 -2.90
N ALA A 133 -19.13 -6.13 -3.19
CA ALA A 133 -19.61 -7.03 -4.24
C ALA A 133 -21.03 -7.57 -3.97
N GLU A 134 -21.38 -7.77 -2.70
CA GLU A 134 -22.69 -8.28 -2.28
C GLU A 134 -23.77 -7.18 -2.25
N SER A 135 -23.40 -5.92 -2.02
CA SER A 135 -24.35 -4.82 -1.76
C SER A 135 -24.36 -3.71 -2.82
N TYR A 136 -23.54 -3.77 -3.87
CA TYR A 136 -23.42 -2.67 -4.84
C TYR A 136 -24.75 -2.25 -5.49
N MET A 137 -25.68 -3.19 -5.67
CA MET A 137 -27.02 -2.94 -6.24
C MET A 137 -27.91 -2.07 -5.34
N ASN A 138 -27.57 -1.90 -4.06
CA ASN A 138 -28.30 -1.04 -3.12
C ASN A 138 -27.95 0.45 -3.30
N TYR A 139 -26.96 0.77 -4.13
CA TYR A 139 -26.49 2.13 -4.33
C TYR A 139 -26.77 2.62 -5.77
N PRO A 140 -26.91 3.94 -5.98
CA PRO A 140 -27.02 4.50 -7.32
C PRO A 140 -25.85 4.07 -8.21
N LYS A 141 -26.14 3.67 -9.47
CA LYS A 141 -25.12 3.22 -10.44
C LYS A 141 -23.98 4.23 -10.60
N SER A 142 -24.26 5.52 -10.52
CA SER A 142 -23.25 6.58 -10.55
C SER A 142 -22.24 6.48 -9.40
N MET A 143 -22.67 6.20 -8.17
CA MET A 143 -21.78 6.02 -7.02
C MET A 143 -20.89 4.80 -7.17
N VAL A 144 -21.44 3.70 -7.69
CA VAL A 144 -20.68 2.47 -7.96
C VAL A 144 -19.59 2.73 -9.00
N ILE A 145 -19.94 3.39 -10.11
CA ILE A 145 -18.97 3.75 -11.17
C ILE A 145 -17.88 4.67 -10.62
N ILE A 146 -18.25 5.71 -9.85
CA ILE A 146 -17.26 6.60 -9.21
C ILE A 146 -16.34 5.80 -8.30
N ALA A 147 -16.87 4.89 -7.48
CA ALA A 147 -16.07 4.07 -6.58
C ALA A 147 -15.05 3.21 -7.34
N LEU A 148 -15.46 2.60 -8.46
CA LEU A 148 -14.58 1.78 -9.30
C LEU A 148 -13.49 2.62 -10.01
N VAL A 149 -13.84 3.81 -10.48
CA VAL A 149 -12.85 4.75 -11.07
C VAL A 149 -11.83 5.18 -10.02
N LEU A 150 -12.31 5.56 -8.82
CA LEU A 150 -11.41 5.92 -7.71
C LEU A 150 -10.61 4.70 -7.22
N TYR A 151 -11.14 3.49 -7.32
CA TYR A 151 -10.40 2.26 -7.02
C TYR A 151 -9.26 2.04 -8.01
N ALA A 152 -9.53 2.15 -9.30
CA ALA A 152 -8.51 2.02 -10.34
C ALA A 152 -7.41 3.07 -10.22
N LEU A 153 -7.79 4.35 -10.04
CA LEU A 153 -6.84 5.46 -9.98
C LEU A 153 -6.11 5.54 -8.63
N GLY A 154 -6.86 5.45 -7.53
CA GLY A 154 -6.35 5.58 -6.17
C GLY A 154 -5.61 4.34 -5.72
N ASN A 155 -6.33 3.22 -5.56
CA ASN A 155 -5.73 1.98 -5.08
C ASN A 155 -4.88 1.27 -6.13
N GLY A 156 -5.25 1.35 -7.41
CA GLY A 156 -4.56 0.65 -8.49
C GLY A 156 -3.23 1.29 -8.91
N ILE A 157 -3.10 2.62 -8.78
CA ILE A 157 -1.96 3.36 -9.34
C ILE A 157 -1.37 4.36 -8.35
N LEU A 158 -2.14 5.36 -7.92
CA LEU A 158 -1.61 6.51 -7.19
C LEU A 158 -1.06 6.13 -5.82
N ALA A 159 -1.85 5.44 -5.00
CA ALA A 159 -1.43 5.00 -3.67
C ALA A 159 -0.24 4.03 -3.74
N PRO A 160 -0.23 2.97 -4.57
CA PRO A 160 0.95 2.13 -4.74
C PRO A 160 2.23 2.88 -5.09
N ILE A 161 2.17 3.86 -6.01
CA ILE A 161 3.34 4.66 -6.38
C ILE A 161 3.83 5.47 -5.18
N VAL A 162 2.93 6.13 -4.47
CA VAL A 162 3.26 6.97 -3.31
C VAL A 162 3.81 6.10 -2.17
N GLU A 163 3.24 4.94 -1.94
CA GLU A 163 3.71 3.98 -0.93
C GLU A 163 5.09 3.41 -1.28
N GLU A 164 5.38 3.13 -2.55
CA GLU A 164 6.73 2.70 -2.96
C GLU A 164 7.76 3.82 -2.79
N LEU A 165 7.39 5.07 -3.10
CA LEU A 165 8.22 6.25 -2.80
C LEU A 165 8.43 6.38 -1.28
N TYR A 166 7.38 6.23 -0.50
CA TYR A 166 7.39 6.46 0.94
C TYR A 166 8.16 5.36 1.68
N PHE A 167 7.79 4.10 1.50
CA PHE A 167 8.38 3.00 2.24
C PHE A 167 9.76 2.59 1.71
N ARG A 168 9.89 2.37 0.40
CA ARG A 168 11.12 1.80 -0.19
C ARG A 168 12.09 2.90 -0.61
N GLY A 169 11.58 4.03 -1.09
CA GLY A 169 12.40 5.18 -1.47
C GLY A 169 12.84 6.03 -0.28
N PHE A 170 11.93 6.33 0.65
CA PHE A 170 12.17 7.29 1.72
C PHE A 170 12.52 6.63 3.06
N LEU A 171 11.69 5.72 3.59
CA LEU A 171 11.92 5.12 4.89
C LEU A 171 13.08 4.10 4.89
N MET A 172 13.13 3.21 3.90
CA MET A 172 14.12 2.13 3.85
C MET A 172 15.59 2.62 3.88
N PRO A 173 16.00 3.64 3.10
CA PRO A 173 17.38 4.15 3.18
C PRO A 173 17.72 4.81 4.52
N ARG A 174 16.72 5.30 5.26
CA ARG A 174 16.89 5.94 6.58
C ARG A 174 17.03 4.95 7.73
N ILE A 175 17.00 3.66 7.43
CA ILE A 175 17.26 2.60 8.39
C ILE A 175 18.36 1.65 7.88
N SER A 176 19.22 2.14 6.98
CA SER A 176 20.32 1.40 6.37
C SER A 176 21.32 0.82 7.38
N ARG A 177 21.36 1.34 8.62
CA ARG A 177 22.14 0.75 9.72
C ARG A 177 21.79 -0.72 10.03
N TYR A 178 20.60 -1.18 9.64
CA TYR A 178 20.20 -2.59 9.80
C TYR A 178 20.64 -3.47 8.61
N GLY A 179 21.30 -2.91 7.60
CA GLY A 179 21.85 -3.64 6.46
C GLY A 179 20.79 -4.49 5.76
N ASN A 180 21.06 -5.79 5.62
CA ASN A 180 20.14 -6.74 4.97
C ASN A 180 18.82 -6.94 5.73
N TRP A 181 18.69 -6.49 6.97
CA TRP A 181 17.42 -6.53 7.70
C TRP A 181 16.50 -5.35 7.37
N ALA A 182 17.00 -4.27 6.75
CA ALA A 182 16.17 -3.12 6.40
C ALA A 182 14.96 -3.48 5.51
N PRO A 183 15.10 -4.31 4.44
CA PRO A 183 13.97 -4.82 3.67
C PRO A 183 12.95 -5.56 4.52
N VAL A 184 13.39 -6.44 5.43
CA VAL A 184 12.50 -7.22 6.30
C VAL A 184 11.70 -6.28 7.21
N ILE A 185 12.37 -5.35 7.88
CA ILE A 185 11.73 -4.37 8.77
C ILE A 185 10.69 -3.56 7.99
N ILE A 186 11.04 -3.06 6.80
CA ILE A 186 10.13 -2.26 5.99
C ILE A 186 8.95 -3.08 5.47
N THR A 187 9.15 -4.33 5.04
CA THR A 187 8.05 -5.19 4.61
C THR A 187 7.09 -5.50 5.76
N VAL A 188 7.59 -5.81 6.95
CA VAL A 188 6.75 -6.07 8.13
C VAL A 188 5.97 -4.81 8.50
N LEU A 189 6.63 -3.65 8.56
CA LEU A 189 5.98 -2.38 8.87
C LEU A 189 4.95 -1.98 7.81
N PHE A 190 5.28 -2.14 6.53
CA PHE A 190 4.35 -1.92 5.42
C PHE A 190 3.14 -2.84 5.54
N SER A 191 3.34 -4.09 5.96
CA SER A 191 2.23 -5.01 6.14
C SER A 191 1.31 -4.58 7.27
N VAL A 192 1.85 -4.36 8.47
CA VAL A 192 1.08 -3.97 9.66
C VAL A 192 0.47 -2.57 9.52
N TYR A 193 1.05 -1.71 8.70
CA TYR A 193 0.50 -0.39 8.32
C TYR A 193 -0.90 -0.48 7.71
N HIS A 194 -1.27 -1.61 7.10
CA HIS A 194 -2.62 -1.84 6.58
C HIS A 194 -3.60 -2.21 7.71
N LEU A 195 -3.80 -1.28 8.64
CA LEU A 195 -4.68 -1.44 9.79
C LEU A 195 -6.15 -1.71 9.40
N PHE A 196 -6.54 -1.46 8.15
CA PHE A 196 -7.87 -1.74 7.61
C PHE A 196 -8.07 -3.21 7.18
N SER A 197 -6.99 -3.94 6.90
CA SER A 197 -7.03 -5.37 6.53
C SER A 197 -5.94 -6.17 7.26
N PRO A 198 -5.97 -6.18 8.61
CA PRO A 198 -4.98 -6.88 9.41
C PRO A 198 -5.00 -8.41 9.20
N TRP A 199 -6.10 -8.93 8.64
CA TRP A 199 -6.27 -10.34 8.30
C TRP A 199 -5.52 -10.79 7.03
N GLU A 200 -4.77 -9.89 6.38
CA GLU A 200 -3.91 -10.19 5.22
C GLU A 200 -2.43 -9.98 5.53
N ASN A 201 -2.06 -9.71 6.78
CA ASN A 201 -0.72 -9.25 7.10
C ASN A 201 0.35 -10.32 6.81
N PHE A 202 0.07 -11.60 7.09
CA PHE A 202 1.01 -12.67 6.83
C PHE A 202 1.19 -12.89 5.32
N THR A 203 0.09 -12.98 4.58
CA THR A 203 0.08 -13.09 3.11
C THR A 203 0.87 -11.95 2.49
N ARG A 204 0.61 -10.71 2.94
CA ARG A 204 1.28 -9.51 2.43
C ARG A 204 2.77 -9.52 2.73
N ILE A 205 3.21 -9.96 3.92
CA ILE A 205 4.64 -10.13 4.22
C ILE A 205 5.29 -11.11 3.24
N LEU A 206 4.69 -12.29 3.05
CA LEU A 206 5.23 -13.31 2.16
C LEU A 206 5.32 -12.82 0.70
N ALA A 207 4.26 -12.19 0.20
CA ALA A 207 4.19 -11.72 -1.19
C ALA A 207 5.18 -10.57 -1.47
N ILE A 208 5.35 -9.66 -0.51
CA ILE A 208 6.06 -8.39 -0.72
C ILE A 208 7.55 -8.49 -0.43
N LEU A 209 7.95 -9.35 0.50
CA LEU A 209 9.35 -9.45 0.93
C LEU A 209 10.33 -9.71 -0.22
N PRO A 210 10.07 -10.64 -1.17
CA PRO A 210 11.01 -10.94 -2.24
C PRO A 210 11.31 -9.75 -3.15
N PHE A 211 10.28 -9.02 -3.59
CA PHE A 211 10.51 -7.85 -4.45
C PHE A 211 11.07 -6.67 -3.66
N THR A 212 10.74 -6.54 -2.37
CA THR A 212 11.37 -5.50 -1.51
C THR A 212 12.88 -5.72 -1.41
N TYR A 213 13.33 -6.97 -1.26
CA TYR A 213 14.75 -7.31 -1.36
C TYR A 213 15.34 -6.99 -2.74
N CYS A 214 14.59 -7.25 -3.82
CA CYS A 214 15.04 -6.90 -5.16
C CYS A 214 15.24 -5.38 -5.32
N VAL A 215 14.26 -4.58 -4.89
CA VAL A 215 14.33 -3.11 -4.88
C VAL A 215 15.54 -2.64 -4.06
N TYR A 216 15.77 -3.22 -2.87
CA TYR A 216 16.92 -2.90 -2.03
C TYR A 216 18.27 -3.21 -2.69
N LYS A 217 18.41 -4.38 -3.33
CA LYS A 217 19.66 -4.81 -3.97
C LYS A 217 19.93 -4.09 -5.29
N LYS A 218 18.89 -3.90 -6.11
CA LYS A 218 18.98 -3.19 -7.40
C LYS A 218 18.95 -1.68 -7.24
N LYS A 219 18.60 -1.19 -6.04
CA LYS A 219 18.37 0.21 -5.73
C LYS A 219 17.43 0.88 -6.73
N ASN A 220 16.39 0.18 -7.15
CA ASN A 220 15.46 0.66 -8.17
C ASN A 220 14.01 0.46 -7.71
N ILE A 221 13.41 1.54 -7.23
CA ILE A 221 12.03 1.55 -6.71
C ILE A 221 10.97 1.34 -7.79
N ILE A 222 11.29 1.54 -9.07
CA ILE A 222 10.35 1.35 -10.18
C ILE A 222 9.98 -0.13 -10.31
N ILE A 223 10.89 -1.05 -9.94
CA ILE A 223 10.57 -2.49 -9.85
C ILE A 223 9.40 -2.69 -8.88
N GLY A 224 9.47 -2.09 -7.69
CA GLY A 224 8.39 -2.15 -6.69
C GLY A 224 7.10 -1.52 -7.22
N MET A 225 7.17 -0.35 -7.84
CA MET A 225 6.00 0.33 -8.43
C MET A 225 5.30 -0.53 -9.48
N VAL A 226 6.06 -1.14 -10.39
CA VAL A 226 5.48 -2.01 -11.42
C VAL A 226 4.80 -3.22 -10.79
N VAL A 227 5.48 -3.94 -9.90
CA VAL A 227 4.90 -5.12 -9.23
C VAL A 227 3.62 -4.74 -8.46
N HIS A 228 3.70 -3.68 -7.66
CA HIS A 228 2.62 -3.25 -6.77
C HIS A 228 1.40 -2.73 -7.55
N CYS A 229 1.59 -1.83 -8.51
CA CYS A 229 0.50 -1.34 -9.36
C CYS A 229 -0.14 -2.48 -10.16
N THR A 230 0.65 -3.42 -10.69
CA THR A 230 0.09 -4.56 -11.43
C THR A 230 -0.79 -5.44 -10.55
N LEU A 231 -0.35 -5.77 -9.33
CA LEU A 231 -1.15 -6.58 -8.40
C LEU A 231 -2.44 -5.87 -7.98
N ASN A 232 -2.36 -4.56 -7.67
CA ASN A 232 -3.55 -3.81 -7.28
C ASN A 232 -4.51 -3.62 -8.45
N MET A 233 -4.01 -3.38 -9.67
CA MET A 233 -4.85 -3.31 -10.87
C MET A 233 -5.48 -4.67 -11.19
N ALA A 234 -4.80 -5.79 -10.96
CA ALA A 234 -5.41 -7.11 -11.08
C ALA A 234 -6.59 -7.27 -10.11
N SER A 235 -6.46 -6.81 -8.86
CA SER A 235 -7.58 -6.78 -7.90
C SER A 235 -8.73 -5.88 -8.35
N VAL A 236 -8.44 -4.73 -8.97
CA VAL A 236 -9.45 -3.86 -9.59
C VAL A 236 -10.22 -4.59 -10.69
N ILE A 237 -9.51 -5.24 -11.61
CA ILE A 237 -10.11 -6.00 -12.71
C ILE A 237 -10.97 -7.15 -12.16
N MET A 238 -10.44 -7.92 -11.22
CA MET A 238 -11.17 -9.02 -10.57
C MET A 238 -12.45 -8.52 -9.88
N THR A 239 -12.39 -7.37 -9.21
CA THR A 239 -13.56 -6.75 -8.57
C THR A 239 -14.58 -6.37 -9.64
N ILE A 240 -14.19 -5.69 -10.72
CA ILE A 240 -15.11 -5.32 -11.80
C ILE A 240 -15.76 -6.56 -12.44
N MET A 241 -14.97 -7.61 -12.70
CA MET A 241 -15.48 -8.87 -13.26
C MET A 241 -16.45 -9.60 -12.33
N SER A 242 -16.32 -9.42 -11.02
CA SER A 242 -17.26 -9.99 -10.04
C SER A 242 -18.60 -9.26 -10.00
N LEU A 243 -18.69 -8.05 -10.55
CA LEU A 243 -19.90 -7.26 -10.61
C LEU A 243 -20.61 -7.49 -11.95
N ASN A 244 -21.90 -7.82 -11.90
CA ASN A 244 -22.74 -7.92 -13.10
C ASN A 244 -23.30 -6.51 -13.44
N LEU A 245 -22.46 -5.61 -13.94
CA LEU A 245 -22.77 -4.18 -14.20
C LEU A 245 -23.43 -3.87 -15.56
#